data_AF-A0A6N2EM49-F1
#
_entry.id   AF-A0A6N2EM49-F1
#
_cell.length_a   1.000
_cell.length_b   1.000
_cell.length_c   1.000
_cell.angle_alpha   90.00
_cell.angle_beta   90.00
_cell.angle_gamma   90.00
#
_symmetry.space_group_name_H-M   'P 1'
#
loop_
_entity.id
_entity.type
_entity.pdbx_description
1 polymer ?
#
loop_
_entity_poly.entity_id
_entity_poly.type
_entity_poly.pdbx_seq_one_letter_code
_entity_poly.pdbx_strand_id
1 'polypeptide(L)'
;EEQVRVQNVALSSDGRFLAAVVKYQKIQPPTGLAAFPDGGIPRLLEQRADLYVVDLPAQSIVFEGTVVAPANRSLAFSPWLVGWAGDRLYLQITGCPPSPGSERHGELVGKTFYALQPGGTIEGVSAADGAVLRSSINTPASYAAAGAEAYGVSFSRQRGAKRQPLLEFEGQRLLYRPGGRGRQASSSS
;
A
#
# COMPACT_ATOMS: atom_id res chain seq x y z
N GLU A 1 16.10 5.77 -8.11
CA GLU A 1 15.83 5.47 -6.70
C GLU A 1 14.54 4.68 -6.58
N GLU A 2 14.52 3.66 -5.74
CA GLU A 2 13.32 2.90 -5.42
C GLU A 2 12.95 3.16 -3.96
N GLN A 3 11.68 3.48 -3.73
CA GLN A 3 11.11 3.74 -2.42
C GLN A 3 9.93 2.81 -2.20
N VAL A 4 9.92 2.16 -1.05
CA VAL A 4 8.84 1.26 -0.66
C VAL A 4 8.44 1.56 0.76
N ARG A 5 7.15 1.72 1.00
CA ARG A 5 6.60 2.13 2.29
C ARG A 5 5.26 1.46 2.52
N VAL A 6 5.13 0.77 3.65
CA VAL A 6 3.81 0.36 4.16
C VAL A 6 3.04 1.63 4.53
N GLN A 7 1.84 1.81 3.96
CA GLN A 7 1.03 2.98 4.29
C GLN A 7 0.23 2.73 5.55
N ASN A 8 -0.48 1.61 5.61
CA ASN A 8 -1.21 1.15 6.77
C ASN A 8 -1.54 -0.34 6.69
N VAL A 9 -2.15 -0.84 7.77
CA VAL A 9 -2.66 -2.20 7.91
C VAL A 9 -4.12 -2.17 8.38
N ALA A 10 -4.85 -3.26 8.17
CA ALA A 10 -6.20 -3.44 8.68
C ALA A 10 -6.43 -4.89 9.13
N LEU A 11 -6.90 -5.07 10.36
CA LEU A 11 -7.27 -6.37 10.91
C LEU A 11 -8.75 -6.68 10.61
N SER A 12 -9.05 -7.92 10.26
CA SER A 12 -10.44 -8.39 10.10
C SER A 12 -11.16 -8.38 11.44
N SER A 13 -12.50 -8.34 11.40
CA SER A 13 -13.32 -8.27 12.63
C SER A 13 -13.21 -9.52 13.51
N ASP A 14 -12.89 -10.66 12.92
CA ASP A 14 -12.63 -11.92 13.62
C ASP A 14 -11.18 -12.06 14.12
N GLY A 15 -10.31 -11.08 13.82
CA GLY A 15 -8.90 -11.08 14.20
C GLY A 15 -8.05 -12.13 13.49
N ARG A 16 -8.59 -12.81 12.46
CA ARG A 16 -7.90 -13.89 11.76
C ARG A 16 -6.98 -13.41 10.64
N PHE A 17 -7.37 -12.33 9.97
CA PHE A 17 -6.67 -11.82 8.80
C PHE A 17 -6.14 -10.41 9.04
N LEU A 18 -4.88 -10.19 8.67
CA LEU A 18 -4.26 -8.87 8.65
C LEU A 18 -3.97 -8.49 7.20
N ALA A 19 -4.55 -7.39 6.74
CA ALA A 19 -4.21 -6.80 5.46
C ALA A 19 -3.14 -5.72 5.61
N ALA A 20 -2.22 -5.64 4.65
CA ALA A 20 -1.21 -4.60 4.56
C ALA A 20 -1.19 -4.03 3.14
N VAL A 21 -1.10 -2.70 3.03
CA VAL A 21 -0.89 -2.03 1.74
C VAL A 21 0.50 -1.41 1.68
N VAL A 22 1.23 -1.80 0.63
CA VAL A 22 2.62 -1.42 0.40
C VAL A 22 2.67 -0.49 -0.80
N LYS A 23 2.98 0.79 -0.57
CA LYS A 23 3.22 1.75 -1.64
C LYS A 23 4.63 1.59 -2.18
N TYR A 24 4.73 1.35 -3.48
CA TYR A 24 5.98 1.32 -4.24
C TYR A 24 6.09 2.55 -5.14
N GLN A 25 7.27 3.17 -5.17
CA GLN A 25 7.60 4.28 -6.05
C GLN A 25 9.01 4.10 -6.64
N LYS A 26 9.12 4.29 -7.95
CA LYS A 26 10.40 4.38 -8.66
C LYS A 26 10.59 5.80 -9.16
N ILE A 27 11.62 6.46 -8.68
CA ILE A 27 11.91 7.87 -8.96
C ILE A 27 13.27 7.96 -9.65
N GLN A 28 13.32 8.59 -10.81
CA GLN A 28 14.56 9.00 -11.43
C GLN A 28 15.02 10.31 -10.78
N PRO A 29 16.25 10.37 -10.21
CA PRO A 29 16.76 11.60 -9.64
C PRO A 29 16.98 12.67 -10.73
N PRO A 30 17.07 13.95 -10.36
CA PRO A 30 17.38 15.03 -11.29
C PRO A 30 18.70 14.76 -12.04
N THR A 31 18.73 15.02 -13.34
CA THR A 31 19.91 14.83 -14.19
C THR A 31 20.80 16.09 -14.28
N GLY A 32 20.39 17.19 -13.65
CA GLY A 32 21.16 18.44 -13.52
C GLY A 32 20.83 19.49 -14.59
N LEU A 33 21.46 20.67 -14.48
CA LEU A 33 21.21 21.84 -15.34
C LEU A 33 21.44 21.57 -16.85
N ALA A 34 22.24 20.57 -17.20
CA ALA A 34 22.50 20.17 -18.59
C ALA A 34 21.26 19.62 -19.30
N ALA A 35 20.22 19.22 -18.57
CA ALA A 35 18.95 18.73 -19.11
C ALA A 35 17.79 19.72 -18.91
N PHE A 36 18.09 21.03 -18.81
CA PHE A 36 17.08 22.09 -18.74
C PHE A 36 16.08 21.99 -19.91
N PRO A 37 14.77 22.22 -19.70
CA PRO A 37 14.12 22.70 -18.47
C PRO A 37 13.85 21.64 -17.39
N ASP A 38 13.84 20.36 -17.75
CA ASP A 38 13.34 19.30 -16.86
C ASP A 38 14.41 18.67 -15.95
N GLY A 39 15.68 18.98 -16.18
CA GLY A 39 16.82 18.34 -15.52
C GLY A 39 16.91 18.58 -14.01
N GLY A 40 16.17 19.56 -13.48
CA GLY A 40 16.10 19.87 -12.05
C GLY A 40 15.01 19.11 -11.28
N ILE A 41 14.07 18.45 -11.95
CA ILE A 41 12.89 17.85 -11.30
C ILE A 41 13.00 16.32 -11.31
N PRO A 42 12.86 15.64 -10.15
CA PRO A 42 12.79 14.18 -10.12
C PRO A 42 11.61 13.66 -10.94
N ARG A 43 11.83 12.63 -11.76
CA ARG A 43 10.76 12.02 -12.58
C ARG A 43 10.24 10.76 -11.91
N LEU A 44 8.93 10.71 -11.65
CA LEU A 44 8.26 9.50 -11.18
C LEU A 44 8.09 8.53 -12.35
N LEU A 45 8.80 7.40 -12.32
CA LEU A 45 8.78 6.38 -13.37
C LEU A 45 7.69 5.33 -13.14
N GLU A 46 7.44 4.99 -11.87
CA GLU A 46 6.48 3.95 -11.50
C GLU A 46 5.89 4.27 -10.13
N GLN A 47 4.59 4.03 -9.97
CA GLN A 47 3.90 4.16 -8.69
C GLN A 47 2.72 3.20 -8.61
N ARG A 48 2.69 2.40 -7.54
CA ARG A 48 1.63 1.42 -7.31
C ARG A 48 1.46 1.10 -5.82
N ALA A 49 0.37 0.42 -5.52
CA ALA A 49 0.07 -0.15 -4.22
C ALA A 49 -0.05 -1.66 -4.35
N ASP A 50 0.76 -2.41 -3.62
CA ASP A 50 0.67 -3.87 -3.55
C ASP A 50 -0.08 -4.24 -2.27
N LEU A 51 -1.06 -5.13 -2.39
CA LEU A 51 -1.93 -5.59 -1.32
C LEU A 51 -1.50 -6.99 -0.89
N TYR A 52 -1.31 -7.15 0.42
CA TYR A 52 -1.00 -8.42 1.05
C TYR A 52 -2.04 -8.72 2.11
N VAL A 53 -2.44 -9.99 2.20
CA VAL A 53 -3.27 -10.52 3.28
C VAL A 53 -2.47 -11.59 4.01
N VAL A 54 -2.47 -11.51 5.32
CA VAL A 54 -1.83 -12.45 6.23
C VAL A 54 -2.93 -13.26 6.90
N ASP A 55 -2.93 -14.59 6.73
CA ASP A 55 -3.70 -15.50 7.59
C ASP A 55 -2.85 -15.75 8.84
N LEU A 56 -3.30 -15.19 9.97
CA LEU A 56 -2.57 -15.24 11.23
C LEU A 56 -2.49 -16.67 11.80
N PRO A 57 -3.59 -17.45 11.90
CA PRO A 57 -3.53 -18.85 12.31
C PRO A 57 -2.61 -19.72 11.44
N ALA A 58 -2.66 -19.54 10.11
CA ALA A 58 -1.86 -20.33 9.19
C ALA A 58 -0.41 -19.82 9.05
N GLN A 59 -0.09 -18.68 9.68
CA GLN A 59 1.18 -17.96 9.53
C GLN A 59 1.61 -17.86 8.05
N SER A 60 0.66 -17.47 7.20
CA SER A 60 0.85 -17.44 5.76
C SER A 60 0.51 -16.07 5.20
N ILE A 61 1.23 -15.65 4.17
CA ILE A 61 1.05 -14.34 3.53
C ILE A 61 0.77 -14.55 2.06
N VAL A 62 -0.32 -13.95 1.61
CA VAL A 62 -0.80 -14.02 0.24
C VAL A 62 -0.71 -12.64 -0.38
N PHE A 63 -0.09 -12.57 -1.57
CA PHE A 63 -0.19 -11.40 -2.42
C PHE A 63 -1.55 -11.44 -3.11
N GLU A 64 -2.37 -10.44 -2.84
CA GLU A 64 -3.74 -10.39 -3.37
C GLU A 64 -3.81 -9.60 -4.68
N GLY A 65 -3.03 -8.52 -4.80
CA GLY A 65 -3.05 -7.77 -6.05
C GLY A 65 -2.30 -6.45 -6.00
N THR A 66 -2.28 -5.80 -7.16
CA THR A 66 -1.65 -4.50 -7.36
C THR A 66 -2.69 -3.51 -7.83
N VAL A 67 -2.71 -2.33 -7.20
CA VAL A 67 -3.42 -1.16 -7.72
C VAL A 67 -2.42 -0.14 -8.24
N VAL A 68 -2.52 0.17 -9.52
CA VAL A 68 -1.73 1.23 -10.15
C VAL A 68 -2.42 2.57 -9.94
N ALA A 69 -1.64 3.64 -9.78
CA ALA A 69 -2.20 4.98 -9.70
C ALA A 69 -3.03 5.29 -10.96
N PRO A 70 -4.33 5.63 -10.82
CA PRO A 70 -5.12 6.08 -11.96
C PRO A 70 -4.47 7.30 -12.62
N ALA A 71 -4.57 7.43 -13.95
CA ALA A 71 -3.95 8.54 -14.68
C ALA A 71 -4.40 9.92 -14.19
N ASN A 72 -5.66 10.04 -13.75
CA ASN A 72 -6.25 11.24 -13.17
C ASN A 72 -5.90 11.45 -11.66
N ARG A 73 -5.07 10.58 -11.08
CA ARG A 73 -4.69 10.57 -9.66
C ARG A 73 -3.19 10.27 -9.46
N SER A 74 -2.37 10.50 -10.48
CA SER A 74 -0.96 10.11 -10.47
C SER A 74 -0.12 10.95 -9.51
N LEU A 75 -0.46 12.23 -9.32
CA LEU A 75 0.19 13.10 -8.34
C LEU A 75 -0.34 12.82 -6.94
N ALA A 76 0.57 12.87 -5.96
CA ALA A 76 0.26 12.63 -4.55
C ALA A 76 -0.48 11.30 -4.26
N PHE A 77 -0.32 10.27 -5.10
CA PHE A 77 -1.06 9.01 -4.89
C PHE A 77 -0.76 8.40 -3.52
N SER A 78 -1.81 8.19 -2.74
CA SER A 78 -1.74 7.63 -1.39
C SER A 78 -2.85 6.57 -1.25
N PRO A 79 -2.46 5.29 -1.21
CA PRO A 79 -3.35 4.18 -0.94
C PRO A 79 -3.52 4.01 0.58
N TRP A 80 -4.74 3.73 1.02
CA TRP A 80 -5.09 3.59 2.43
C TRP A 80 -6.15 2.50 2.61
N LEU A 81 -5.85 1.46 3.38
CA LEU A 81 -6.85 0.46 3.75
C LEU A 81 -7.90 1.10 4.65
N VAL A 82 -9.16 1.05 4.22
CA VAL A 82 -10.30 1.51 5.01
C VAL A 82 -10.63 0.49 6.09
N GLY A 83 -10.58 -0.79 5.74
CA GLY A 83 -10.80 -1.91 6.63
C GLY A 83 -11.60 -3.03 5.95
N TRP A 84 -12.12 -3.93 6.76
CA TRP A 84 -12.87 -5.10 6.31
C TRP A 84 -14.37 -4.88 6.48
N ALA A 85 -15.17 -5.39 5.54
CA ALA A 85 -16.60 -5.60 5.74
C ALA A 85 -17.01 -6.95 5.13
N GLY A 86 -17.43 -7.87 5.99
CA GLY A 86 -17.51 -9.29 5.64
C GLY A 86 -16.14 -9.81 5.19
N ASP A 87 -16.12 -10.57 4.11
CA ASP A 87 -14.90 -11.15 3.53
C ASP A 87 -14.17 -10.20 2.56
N ARG A 88 -14.62 -8.94 2.44
CA ARG A 88 -14.06 -7.97 1.51
C ARG A 88 -13.19 -6.96 2.22
N LEU A 89 -12.02 -6.70 1.65
CA LEU A 89 -11.12 -5.65 2.10
C LEU A 89 -11.32 -4.41 1.23
N TYR A 90 -11.46 -3.24 1.88
CA TYR A 90 -11.70 -1.99 1.17
C TYR A 90 -10.47 -1.09 1.19
N LEU A 91 -10.11 -0.57 0.03
CA LEU A 91 -8.99 0.33 -0.20
C LEU A 91 -9.51 1.69 -0.70
N GLN A 92 -9.02 2.76 -0.09
CA GLN A 92 -9.18 4.12 -0.59
C GLN A 92 -7.89 4.56 -1.27
N ILE A 93 -8.02 5.17 -2.43
CA ILE A 93 -6.91 5.82 -3.14
C ILE A 93 -7.21 7.30 -3.25
N THR A 94 -6.26 8.11 -2.79
CA THR A 94 -6.27 9.57 -2.91
C THR A 94 -5.19 10.01 -3.90
N GLY A 95 -5.42 11.11 -4.59
CA GLY A 95 -4.44 11.73 -5.48
C GLY A 95 -5.03 12.87 -6.30
N CYS A 96 -4.20 13.52 -7.10
CA CYS A 96 -4.57 14.63 -7.98
C CYS A 96 -4.17 14.35 -9.44
N PRO A 97 -4.88 14.95 -10.41
CA PRO A 97 -4.50 14.86 -11.81
C PRO A 97 -3.16 15.60 -12.07
N PRO A 98 -2.40 15.20 -13.11
CA PRO A 98 -1.13 15.82 -13.48
C PRO A 98 -1.32 17.12 -14.30
N SER A 99 -2.13 18.05 -13.81
CA SER A 99 -2.40 19.34 -14.48
C SER A 99 -1.48 20.46 -13.97
N PRO A 100 -0.97 21.35 -14.84
CA PRO A 100 -0.21 22.52 -14.39
C PRO A 100 -1.06 23.36 -13.43
N GLY A 101 -0.59 23.56 -12.20
CA GLY A 101 -1.30 24.34 -11.16
C GLY A 101 -2.18 23.54 -10.20
N SER A 102 -2.33 22.22 -10.36
CA SER A 102 -3.07 21.37 -9.41
C SER A 102 -2.26 20.96 -8.17
N GLU A 103 -1.10 21.57 -7.95
CA GLU A 103 -0.38 21.54 -6.67
C GLU A 103 -1.14 22.31 -5.56
N ARG A 104 -2.17 23.07 -5.92
CA ARG A 104 -2.84 24.00 -5.03
C ARG A 104 -4.12 23.42 -4.43
N HIS A 105 -4.07 23.32 -3.10
CA HIS A 105 -5.16 23.21 -2.15
C HIS A 105 -5.85 21.85 -2.06
N GLY A 106 -5.97 21.34 -0.83
CA GLY A 106 -6.50 20.01 -0.47
C GLY A 106 -7.93 19.70 -0.90
N GLU A 107 -8.53 20.55 -1.75
CA GLU A 107 -9.86 20.44 -2.32
C GLU A 107 -9.93 19.52 -3.55
N LEU A 108 -8.82 19.35 -4.30
CA LEU A 108 -8.77 18.52 -5.52
C LEU A 108 -8.35 17.05 -5.28
N VAL A 109 -8.05 16.70 -4.02
CA VAL A 109 -7.71 15.32 -3.62
C VAL A 109 -8.99 14.48 -3.63
N GLY A 110 -9.34 14.00 -4.80
CA GLY A 110 -10.46 13.08 -4.94
C GLY A 110 -10.09 11.69 -4.46
N LYS A 111 -11.12 10.98 -4.05
CA LYS A 111 -11.05 9.64 -3.47
C LYS A 111 -11.67 8.66 -4.45
N THR A 112 -10.98 7.55 -4.67
CA THR A 112 -11.51 6.41 -5.39
C THR A 112 -11.49 5.22 -4.44
N PHE A 113 -12.56 4.44 -4.41
CA PHE A 113 -12.67 3.29 -3.53
C PHE A 113 -12.60 2.01 -4.35
N TYR A 114 -11.97 1.00 -3.78
CA TYR A 114 -11.87 -0.32 -4.36
C TYR A 114 -12.25 -1.36 -3.32
N ALA A 115 -12.93 -2.41 -3.76
CA ALA A 115 -13.17 -3.61 -3.00
C ALA A 115 -12.23 -4.69 -3.54
N LEU A 116 -11.49 -5.32 -2.64
CA LEU A 116 -10.74 -6.53 -2.91
C LEU A 116 -11.60 -7.72 -2.49
N GLN A 117 -11.93 -8.58 -3.45
CA GLN A 117 -12.59 -9.85 -3.20
C GLN A 117 -11.55 -10.91 -2.79
N PRO A 118 -11.96 -11.93 -2.01
CA PRO A 118 -11.15 -13.11 -1.78
C PRO A 118 -10.66 -13.71 -3.11
N GLY A 119 -9.35 -13.93 -3.25
CA GLY A 119 -8.76 -14.44 -4.48
C GLY A 119 -8.21 -13.35 -5.42
N GLY A 120 -8.06 -12.11 -4.94
CA GLY A 120 -7.25 -11.10 -5.61
C GLY A 120 -7.95 -10.21 -6.62
N THR A 121 -9.26 -10.36 -6.81
CA THR A 121 -10.00 -9.52 -7.77
C THR A 121 -10.28 -8.15 -7.16
N ILE A 122 -9.90 -7.09 -7.87
CA ILE A 122 -10.05 -5.70 -7.42
C ILE A 122 -11.13 -5.02 -8.26
N GLU A 123 -12.18 -4.55 -7.61
CA GLU A 123 -13.33 -3.90 -8.23
C GLU A 123 -13.48 -2.46 -7.77
N GLY A 124 -13.81 -1.56 -8.70
CA GLY A 124 -14.11 -0.17 -8.36
C GLY A 124 -15.44 -0.07 -7.61
N VAL A 125 -15.46 0.71 -6.53
CA VAL A 125 -16.65 0.98 -5.72
C VAL A 125 -17.09 2.42 -5.95
N SER A 126 -18.40 2.66 -6.02
CA SER A 126 -18.92 4.01 -6.18
C SER A 126 -18.50 4.90 -5.01
N ALA A 127 -18.35 6.21 -5.27
CA ALA A 127 -17.92 7.14 -4.21
C ALA A 127 -18.95 7.24 -3.06
N ALA A 128 -20.25 7.08 -3.37
CA ALA A 128 -21.31 7.08 -2.37
C ALA A 128 -21.20 5.85 -1.45
N ASP A 129 -21.05 4.67 -2.03
CA ASP A 129 -20.90 3.42 -1.26
C ASP A 129 -19.60 3.42 -0.45
N GLY A 130 -18.50 3.92 -1.04
CA GLY A 130 -17.22 4.07 -0.34
C GLY A 130 -17.25 5.02 0.86
N ALA A 131 -18.01 6.12 0.76
CA ALA A 131 -18.19 7.06 1.87
C ALA A 131 -19.01 6.45 3.02
N VAL A 132 -20.07 5.71 2.69
CA VAL A 132 -20.88 4.96 3.67
C VAL A 132 -20.00 3.91 4.36
N LEU A 133 -19.23 3.14 3.59
CA LEU A 133 -18.29 2.15 4.12
C LEU A 133 -17.28 2.75 5.08
N ARG A 134 -16.73 3.93 4.78
CA ARG A 134 -15.80 4.61 5.69
C ARG A 134 -16.45 5.02 7.01
N SER A 135 -17.74 5.35 7.00
CA SER A 135 -18.48 5.68 8.22
C SER A 135 -18.94 4.45 9.02
N SER A 136 -19.09 3.29 8.36
CA SER A 136 -19.55 2.04 8.98
C SER A 136 -18.42 1.10 9.39
N ILE A 137 -17.26 1.19 8.74
CA ILE A 137 -16.08 0.38 9.06
C ILE A 137 -15.39 1.03 10.27
N ASN A 138 -15.71 0.50 11.46
CA ASN A 138 -15.01 0.81 12.70
C ASN A 138 -13.63 0.13 12.69
N THR A 139 -12.65 0.74 12.04
CA THR A 139 -11.25 0.46 12.35
C THR A 139 -10.69 1.70 13.06
N PRO A 140 -10.66 1.72 14.41
CA PRO A 140 -9.94 2.76 15.12
C PRO A 140 -8.50 2.76 14.61
N ALA A 141 -7.97 3.91 14.21
CA ALA A 141 -6.57 4.05 13.80
C ALA A 141 -5.59 3.51 14.88
N SER A 142 -6.01 3.47 16.15
CA SER A 142 -5.30 2.88 17.28
C SER A 142 -5.17 1.35 17.21
N TYR A 143 -6.11 0.63 16.61
CA TYR A 143 -6.05 -0.83 16.45
C TYR A 143 -5.07 -1.27 15.36
N ALA A 144 -4.85 -0.45 14.33
CA ALA A 144 -3.88 -0.75 13.28
C ALA A 144 -2.43 -0.71 13.79
N ALA A 145 -2.11 0.24 14.68
CA ALA A 145 -0.80 0.34 15.31
C ALA A 145 -0.61 -0.69 16.44
N ALA A 146 -1.60 -0.82 17.33
CA ALA A 146 -1.55 -1.80 18.43
C ALA A 146 -1.60 -3.25 17.93
N GLY A 147 -2.35 -3.54 16.87
CA GLY A 147 -2.36 -4.84 16.21
C GLY A 147 -1.01 -5.16 15.56
N ALA A 148 -0.43 -4.23 14.79
CA ALA A 148 0.88 -4.45 14.18
C ALA A 148 1.98 -4.73 15.22
N GLU A 149 1.99 -4.03 16.36
CA GLU A 149 2.94 -4.26 17.45
C GLU A 149 2.64 -5.54 18.25
N ALA A 150 1.36 -5.84 18.57
CA ALA A 150 0.96 -7.04 19.30
C ALA A 150 1.23 -8.33 18.51
N TYR A 151 1.21 -8.24 17.18
CA TYR A 151 1.45 -9.34 16.25
C TYR A 151 2.90 -9.37 15.72
N GLY A 152 3.83 -8.59 16.32
CA GLY A 152 5.25 -8.66 15.99
C GLY A 152 5.59 -8.28 14.55
N VAL A 153 4.80 -7.39 13.93
CA VAL A 153 5.04 -6.90 12.57
C VAL A 153 6.16 -5.86 12.59
N SER A 154 7.42 -6.29 12.50
CA SER A 154 8.58 -5.41 12.44
C SER A 154 9.10 -5.22 11.01
N PHE A 155 9.64 -4.03 10.73
CA PHE A 155 10.21 -3.68 9.43
C PHE A 155 11.67 -3.26 9.60
N SER A 156 12.61 -4.06 9.09
CA SER A 156 14.03 -3.71 9.11
C SER A 156 14.56 -3.36 7.72
N ARG A 157 15.43 -2.35 7.65
CA ARG A 157 16.26 -2.09 6.47
C ARG A 157 17.50 -2.98 6.57
N GLN A 158 17.66 -3.97 5.68
CA GLN A 158 18.97 -4.62 5.56
C GLN A 158 19.98 -3.67 4.90
N ARG A 159 21.09 -3.41 5.59
CA ARG A 159 22.28 -2.74 5.02
C ARG A 159 22.98 -3.73 4.07
N GLY A 160 23.28 -3.30 2.84
CA GLY A 160 24.35 -3.90 2.02
C GLY A 160 23.96 -4.56 0.69
N ALA A 161 22.69 -4.86 0.42
CA ALA A 161 22.24 -5.36 -0.88
C ALA A 161 20.85 -4.79 -1.21
N LYS A 162 20.47 -4.76 -2.49
CA LYS A 162 19.22 -4.17 -3.05
C LYS A 162 18.12 -3.99 -1.99
N ARG A 163 17.79 -2.74 -1.68
CA ARG A 163 16.81 -2.34 -0.65
C ARG A 163 15.48 -3.06 -0.86
N GLN A 164 15.25 -4.16 -0.15
CA GLN A 164 13.96 -4.85 -0.12
C GLN A 164 13.35 -4.61 1.26
N PRO A 165 12.13 -4.05 1.36
CA PRO A 165 11.45 -4.01 2.64
C PRO A 165 11.16 -5.44 3.08
N LEU A 166 11.36 -5.64 4.37
CA LEU A 166 11.14 -6.91 5.02
C LEU A 166 9.88 -6.80 5.87
N LEU A 167 8.90 -7.65 5.60
CA LEU A 167 7.76 -7.85 6.48
C LEU A 167 8.15 -8.99 7.43
N GLU A 168 8.39 -8.71 8.69
CA GLU A 168 8.64 -9.74 9.71
C GLU A 168 7.35 -10.02 10.47
N PHE A 169 7.02 -11.29 10.72
CA PHE A 169 5.91 -11.69 11.57
C PHE A 169 6.29 -12.98 12.32
N GLU A 170 6.31 -12.96 13.65
CA GLU A 170 6.68 -14.11 14.50
C GLU A 170 7.94 -14.88 14.05
N GLY A 171 8.97 -14.15 13.58
CA GLY A 171 10.23 -14.75 13.10
C GLY A 171 10.23 -15.17 11.62
N GLN A 172 9.08 -15.16 10.94
CA GLN A 172 9.02 -15.30 9.48
C GLN A 172 9.40 -13.98 8.81
N ARG A 173 10.40 -14.03 7.93
CA ARG A 173 10.90 -12.90 7.15
C ARG A 173 10.37 -12.99 5.73
N LEU A 174 9.62 -11.99 5.30
CA LEU A 174 9.19 -11.84 3.91
C LEU A 174 9.93 -10.71 3.23
N LEU A 175 10.78 -11.11 2.29
CA LEU A 175 11.38 -10.18 1.34
C LEU A 175 10.29 -9.74 0.37
N TYR A 176 9.91 -8.47 0.45
CA TYR A 176 9.04 -7.87 -0.55
C TYR A 176 9.64 -8.04 -1.93
N ARG A 177 8.86 -8.66 -2.81
CA ARG A 177 9.18 -8.77 -4.23
C ARG A 177 8.13 -7.99 -5.02
N PRO A 178 8.53 -6.91 -5.71
CA PRO A 178 7.61 -6.13 -6.51
C PRO A 178 6.88 -7.03 -7.53
N GLY A 179 5.55 -7.09 -7.51
CA GLY A 179 4.73 -7.86 -8.46
C GLY A 179 4.86 -9.39 -8.37
N GLY A 180 5.46 -9.92 -7.30
CA GLY A 180 5.63 -11.36 -7.11
C GLY A 180 4.90 -11.89 -5.88
N ARG A 181 4.50 -13.17 -5.89
CA ARG A 181 4.15 -13.89 -4.67
C ARG A 181 5.37 -13.83 -3.73
N GLY A 182 5.16 -13.37 -2.50
CA GLY A 182 6.20 -13.45 -1.47
C GLY A 182 6.64 -14.90 -1.30
N ARG A 183 7.94 -15.18 -1.40
CA ARG A 183 8.49 -16.45 -0.92
C ARG A 183 8.89 -16.24 0.53
N GLN A 184 8.43 -17.11 1.43
CA GLN A 184 8.99 -17.22 2.78
C GLN A 184 10.52 -17.29 2.65
N ALA A 185 11.23 -16.38 3.31
CA ALA A 185 12.64 -16.62 3.54
C ALA A 185 12.72 -17.70 4.61
N SER A 186 13.15 -18.91 4.23
CA SER A 186 13.45 -19.97 5.19
C SER A 186 14.50 -19.43 6.17
N SER A 187 14.11 -19.18 7.40
CA SER A 187 15.05 -18.94 8.49
C SER A 187 15.74 -20.26 8.79
N SER A 188 16.97 -20.43 8.31
CA SER A 188 17.89 -21.40 8.88
C SER A 188 18.24 -20.96 10.30
N SER A 189 18.03 -21.88 11.23
CA SER A 189 18.21 -21.79 12.68
C SER A 189 19.51 -21.14 13.14
#